data_AF-A0A315V6M2-F1
#
_entry.id   AF-A0A315V6M2-F1
#
_cell.length_a   1.000
_cell.length_b   1.000
_cell.length_c   1.000
_cell.angle_alpha   90.00
_cell.angle_beta   90.00
_cell.angle_gamma   90.00
#
_symmetry.space_group_name_H-M   'P 1'
#
loop_
_entity.id
_entity.type
_entity.pdbx_description
1 polymer ?
#
loop_
_entity_poly.entity_id
_entity_poly.type
_entity_poly.pdbx_seq_one_letter_code
_entity_poly.pdbx_strand_id
1 'polypeptide(L)'
;MATDFSLLHRTCKLVVLLCFLHISVTVFFYFRTLDIRFSFVQNQQSHSNLTRLRQGLVPASSSGTEPKETATRRRQDVERQPTEPGQNTTKEPVKPLEKCPETSPLLVGPLRVEFNIPVSLEQVKRDNPNILPGGRFRPKDCVALQKVAVIIPFRKRDEHLKFWLYYLHPILQRQQLDYGVYVINQVGPTEPH
;
A
#
# COMPACT_ATOMS: atom_id res chain seq x y z
N MET A 1 -65.27 -33.25 -9.13
CA MET A 1 -64.03 -33.84 -8.59
C MET A 1 -63.72 -33.13 -7.29
N ALA A 2 -63.69 -33.82 -6.15
CA ALA A 2 -63.32 -33.22 -4.87
C ALA A 2 -61.81 -33.41 -4.65
N THR A 3 -61.05 -32.33 -4.74
CA THR A 3 -59.63 -32.33 -4.34
C THR A 3 -59.56 -32.32 -2.82
N ASP A 4 -59.02 -33.39 -2.23
CA ASP A 4 -58.96 -33.58 -0.78
C ASP A 4 -58.11 -32.49 -0.10
N PHE A 5 -58.76 -31.69 0.75
CA PHE A 5 -58.11 -30.63 1.53
C PHE A 5 -57.02 -31.16 2.48
N SER A 6 -57.10 -32.41 2.93
CA SER A 6 -56.07 -33.04 3.76
C SER A 6 -54.78 -33.30 2.97
N LEU A 7 -54.89 -33.65 1.69
CA LEU A 7 -53.76 -33.79 0.77
C LEU A 7 -53.10 -32.43 0.51
N LEU A 8 -53.89 -31.38 0.24
CA LEU A 8 -53.37 -30.02 0.05
C LEU A 8 -52.66 -29.47 1.31
N HIS A 9 -53.19 -29.75 2.50
CA HIS A 9 -52.53 -29.35 3.75
C HIS A 9 -51.22 -30.13 4.00
N ARG A 10 -51.17 -31.42 3.62
CA ARG A 10 -49.95 -32.25 3.71
C ARG A 10 -48.88 -31.79 2.73
N THR A 11 -49.22 -31.53 1.46
CA THR A 11 -48.25 -31.03 0.47
C THR A 11 -47.75 -29.64 0.82
N CYS A 12 -48.61 -28.73 1.27
CA CYS A 12 -48.21 -27.40 1.74
C CYS A 12 -47.20 -27.48 2.90
N LYS A 13 -47.47 -28.30 3.93
CA LYS A 13 -46.52 -28.54 5.03
C LYS A 13 -45.18 -29.13 4.56
N LEU A 14 -45.21 -30.08 3.63
CA LEU A 14 -44.00 -30.68 3.07
C LEU A 14 -43.16 -29.64 2.30
N VAL A 15 -43.79 -28.79 1.47
CA VAL A 15 -43.12 -27.69 0.77
C VAL A 15 -42.50 -26.70 1.75
N VAL A 16 -43.21 -26.29 2.80
CA VAL A 16 -42.68 -25.37 3.84
C VAL A 16 -41.46 -25.96 4.54
N LEU A 17 -41.48 -27.26 4.87
CA LEU A 17 -40.34 -27.96 5.47
C LEU A 17 -39.13 -28.06 4.53
N LEU A 18 -39.35 -28.34 3.24
CA LEU A 18 -38.28 -28.35 2.24
C LEU A 18 -37.67 -26.96 2.04
N CYS A 19 -38.50 -25.90 1.98
CA CYS A 19 -38.03 -24.52 1.91
C CYS A 19 -37.19 -24.13 3.14
N PHE A 20 -37.65 -24.48 4.34
CA PHE A 20 -36.90 -24.21 5.58
C PHE A 20 -35.55 -24.96 5.61
N LEU A 21 -35.54 -26.23 5.20
CA LEU A 21 -34.31 -27.03 5.08
C LEU A 21 -33.33 -26.42 4.07
N HIS A 22 -33.81 -26.03 2.88
CA HIS A 22 -32.99 -25.41 1.84
C HIS A 22 -32.41 -24.08 2.29
N ILE A 23 -33.21 -23.22 2.94
CA ILE A 23 -32.74 -21.94 3.50
C ILE A 23 -31.68 -22.20 4.58
N SER A 24 -31.92 -23.14 5.50
CA SER A 24 -30.97 -23.50 6.57
C SER A 24 -29.62 -23.98 6.00
N VAL A 25 -29.63 -24.89 5.02
CA VAL A 25 -28.41 -25.37 4.33
C VAL A 25 -27.70 -24.24 3.59
N THR A 26 -28.45 -23.38 2.88
CA THR A 26 -27.89 -22.22 2.17
C THR A 26 -27.22 -21.24 3.14
N VAL A 27 -27.86 -20.94 4.27
CA VAL A 27 -27.35 -20.04 5.31
C VAL A 27 -26.13 -20.64 6.00
N PHE A 28 -26.13 -21.94 6.32
CA PHE A 28 -24.95 -22.62 6.84
C PHE A 28 -23.77 -22.59 5.87
N PHE A 29 -24.00 -22.88 4.58
CA PHE A 29 -22.95 -22.82 3.56
C PHE A 29 -22.43 -21.39 3.36
N TYR A 30 -23.31 -20.38 3.41
CA TYR A 30 -22.93 -18.98 3.34
C TYR A 30 -22.06 -18.57 4.54
N PHE A 31 -22.47 -18.90 5.77
CA PHE A 31 -21.66 -18.66 6.96
C PHE A 31 -20.30 -19.37 6.89
N ARG A 32 -20.25 -20.65 6.50
CA ARG A 32 -18.99 -21.37 6.28
C ARG A 32 -18.12 -20.73 5.20
N THR A 33 -18.71 -20.21 4.13
CA THR A 33 -17.97 -19.51 3.06
C THR A 33 -17.41 -18.17 3.53
N LEU A 34 -18.13 -17.43 4.39
CA LEU A 34 -17.63 -16.21 5.03
C LEU A 34 -16.50 -16.52 6.04
N ASP A 35 -16.68 -17.55 6.86
CA ASP A 35 -15.73 -18.05 7.86
C ASP A 35 -14.41 -18.50 7.20
N ILE A 36 -14.48 -19.20 6.07
CA ILE A 36 -13.32 -19.54 5.23
C ILE A 36 -12.65 -18.28 4.66
N ARG A 37 -13.40 -17.27 4.21
CA ARG A 37 -12.82 -16.00 3.74
C ARG A 37 -12.12 -15.23 4.84
N PHE A 38 -12.68 -15.19 6.05
CA PHE A 38 -12.05 -14.58 7.22
C PHE A 38 -10.77 -15.33 7.63
N SER A 39 -10.84 -16.66 7.69
CA SER A 39 -9.70 -17.54 7.96
C SER A 39 -8.58 -17.38 6.94
N PHE A 40 -8.89 -17.20 5.66
CA PHE A 40 -7.90 -16.97 4.60
C PHE A 40 -7.14 -15.64 4.80
N VAL A 41 -7.85 -14.56 5.18
CA VAL A 41 -7.23 -13.26 5.52
C VAL A 41 -6.26 -13.39 6.70
N GLN A 42 -6.61 -14.19 7.71
CA GLN A 42 -5.76 -14.38 8.89
C GLN A 42 -4.58 -15.33 8.63
N ASN A 43 -4.75 -16.40 7.84
CA ASN A 43 -3.69 -17.38 7.60
C ASN A 43 -2.47 -16.80 6.85
N GLN A 44 -2.66 -15.75 6.05
CA GLN A 44 -1.56 -15.04 5.38
C GLN A 44 -0.53 -14.44 6.36
N GLN A 45 -0.90 -14.20 7.63
CA GLN A 45 0.01 -13.70 8.67
C GLN A 45 0.86 -14.81 9.34
N SER A 46 0.48 -16.09 9.22
CA SER A 46 1.09 -17.17 9.99
C SER A 46 2.52 -17.52 9.52
N HIS A 47 2.75 -17.49 8.20
CA HIS A 47 3.97 -17.97 7.56
C HIS A 47 5.24 -17.16 7.84
N SER A 48 5.14 -15.98 8.47
CA SER A 48 6.29 -15.14 8.84
C SER A 48 7.04 -15.64 10.09
N ASN A 49 6.34 -16.32 11.01
CA ASN A 49 6.85 -16.58 12.36
C ASN A 49 7.89 -17.71 12.42
N LEU A 50 7.80 -18.72 11.55
CA LEU A 50 8.70 -19.88 11.56
C LEU A 50 10.15 -19.52 11.20
N THR A 51 10.35 -18.46 10.42
CA THR A 51 11.68 -18.02 9.93
C THR A 51 12.52 -17.35 11.03
N ARG A 52 11.89 -16.84 12.11
CA ARG A 52 12.53 -15.94 13.07
C ARG A 52 13.50 -16.62 14.06
N LEU A 53 13.40 -17.94 14.22
CA LEU A 53 14.10 -18.70 15.27
C LEU A 53 15.56 -19.07 14.96
N ARG A 54 16.13 -18.64 13.81
CA ARG A 54 17.44 -19.11 13.32
C ARG A 54 18.55 -18.06 13.25
N GLN A 55 18.29 -16.80 13.64
CA GLN A 55 19.27 -15.72 13.52
C GLN A 55 19.39 -14.89 14.80
N GLY A 56 20.35 -15.27 15.65
CA GLY A 56 20.83 -14.43 16.74
C GLY A 56 22.11 -15.01 17.37
N LEU A 57 23.22 -14.28 17.26
CA LEU A 57 24.37 -14.30 18.19
C LEU A 57 25.40 -13.19 17.81
N VAL A 58 25.95 -12.50 18.82
CA VAL A 58 27.27 -11.80 18.88
C VAL A 58 27.43 -10.40 18.20
N PRO A 59 28.26 -9.45 18.76
CA PRO A 59 28.05 -7.99 18.64
C PRO A 59 29.28 -7.13 18.17
N ALA A 60 29.45 -5.88 18.69
CA ALA A 60 30.18 -4.74 18.07
C ALA A 60 31.24 -4.00 18.95
N SER A 61 31.97 -3.00 18.41
CA SER A 61 32.75 -1.95 19.14
C SER A 61 33.18 -0.71 18.29
N SER A 62 33.76 0.35 18.91
CA SER A 62 33.83 1.79 18.45
C SER A 62 34.90 2.62 19.24
N SER A 63 35.34 3.88 18.98
CA SER A 63 35.29 4.91 17.89
C SER A 63 36.04 6.23 18.28
N GLY A 64 36.52 7.08 17.35
CA GLY A 64 37.02 8.48 17.57
C GLY A 64 38.45 8.79 17.03
N THR A 65 39.04 10.02 16.92
CA THR A 65 38.60 11.46 17.00
C THR A 65 39.71 12.39 16.37
N GLU A 66 39.40 13.65 15.98
CA GLU A 66 40.28 14.75 15.41
C GLU A 66 41.19 15.46 16.51
N PRO A 67 42.01 16.57 16.32
CA PRO A 67 42.04 17.59 15.23
C PRO A 67 43.36 18.35 14.78
N LYS A 68 43.25 19.19 13.71
CA LYS A 68 43.98 20.49 13.43
C LYS A 68 45.53 20.52 13.17
N GLU A 69 46.26 21.58 12.69
CA GLU A 69 46.14 22.78 11.77
C GLU A 69 47.61 23.39 11.55
N THR A 70 48.05 24.55 10.97
CA THR A 70 47.55 25.81 10.31
C THR A 70 48.67 26.64 9.56
N ALA A 71 48.34 27.82 8.98
CA ALA A 71 49.13 29.05 8.62
C ALA A 71 50.25 29.18 7.50
N THR A 72 49.90 29.90 6.41
CA THR A 72 50.62 31.09 5.82
C THR A 72 51.74 31.01 4.72
N ARG A 73 51.29 31.07 3.44
CA ARG A 73 51.58 32.10 2.36
C ARG A 73 52.85 32.09 1.43
N ARG A 74 52.53 32.17 0.10
CA ARG A 74 53.23 32.72 -1.11
C ARG A 74 53.97 31.76 -2.10
N ARG A 75 54.10 32.23 -3.36
CA ARG A 75 54.50 31.55 -4.64
C ARG A 75 55.86 32.13 -5.15
N GLN A 76 56.63 31.59 -6.11
CA GLN A 76 56.28 31.02 -7.44
C GLN A 76 57.28 29.98 -8.01
N ASP A 77 56.71 28.98 -8.70
CA ASP A 77 57.06 28.35 -10.00
C ASP A 77 58.53 27.99 -10.38
N VAL A 78 58.78 26.69 -10.64
CA VAL A 78 59.31 26.11 -11.92
C VAL A 78 59.41 24.56 -11.86
N GLU A 79 58.79 23.92 -12.86
CA GLU A 79 58.87 22.53 -13.38
C GLU A 79 59.58 21.37 -12.63
N ARG A 80 58.80 20.32 -12.29
CA ARG A 80 59.21 18.89 -12.30
C ARG A 80 58.00 17.94 -12.23
N GLN A 81 58.13 16.75 -12.83
CA GLN A 81 57.12 15.68 -12.91
C GLN A 81 57.35 14.60 -11.82
N PRO A 82 56.36 13.80 -11.34
CA PRO A 82 54.88 13.90 -11.42
C PRO A 82 54.14 13.81 -10.06
N THR A 83 53.00 14.51 -9.89
CA THR A 83 51.92 14.03 -8.98
C THR A 83 50.52 14.57 -9.28
N GLU A 84 49.57 13.65 -9.42
CA GLU A 84 48.14 13.76 -9.00
C GLU A 84 48.07 14.10 -7.47
N PRO A 85 46.98 14.67 -6.90
CA PRO A 85 45.65 14.06 -7.03
C PRO A 85 44.40 14.96 -7.08
N GLY A 86 43.45 14.51 -7.91
CA GLY A 86 42.16 14.00 -7.42
C GLY A 86 41.39 14.79 -6.37
N GLN A 87 40.30 15.44 -6.81
CA GLN A 87 39.14 15.67 -5.95
C GLN A 87 38.44 14.33 -5.69
N ASN A 88 39.02 13.53 -4.79
CA ASN A 88 38.48 12.25 -4.36
C ASN A 88 37.14 12.47 -3.65
N THR A 89 36.05 12.38 -4.41
CA THR A 89 34.71 12.21 -3.84
C THR A 89 34.67 10.85 -3.17
N THR A 90 35.08 10.79 -1.90
CA THR A 90 35.02 9.59 -1.07
C THR A 90 33.59 9.09 -1.07
N LYS A 91 33.35 8.04 -1.87
CA LYS A 91 32.08 7.32 -1.88
C LYS A 91 32.01 6.53 -0.58
N GLU A 92 31.57 7.20 0.47
CA GLU A 92 31.12 6.54 1.68
C GLU A 92 30.16 5.41 1.26
N PRO A 93 30.39 4.16 1.71
CA PRO A 93 29.62 3.03 1.25
C PRO A 93 28.18 3.17 1.76
N VAL A 94 27.31 3.76 0.94
CA VAL A 94 25.91 4.07 1.26
C VAL A 94 25.26 2.83 1.84
N LYS A 95 25.05 2.83 3.16
CA LYS A 95 24.49 1.70 3.89
C LYS A 95 23.17 1.32 3.22
N PRO A 96 22.97 0.06 2.78
CA PRO A 96 21.73 -0.34 2.15
C PRO A 96 20.54 0.02 3.04
N LEU A 97 19.58 0.77 2.49
CA LEU A 97 18.38 1.18 3.22
C LEU A 97 17.69 -0.06 3.81
N GLU A 98 17.40 0.01 5.09
CA GLU A 98 16.73 -1.08 5.80
C GLU A 98 15.27 -1.19 5.34
N LYS A 99 14.66 -2.37 5.52
CA LYS A 99 13.26 -2.58 5.13
C LYS A 99 12.34 -1.72 6.01
N CYS A 100 11.26 -1.22 5.44
CA CYS A 100 10.19 -0.60 6.22
C CYS A 100 9.59 -1.63 7.20
N PRO A 101 9.11 -1.23 8.39
CA PRO A 101 8.51 -2.13 9.36
C PRO A 101 7.20 -2.75 8.85
N GLU A 102 6.89 -3.96 9.30
CA GLU A 102 5.66 -4.71 8.93
C GLU A 102 4.37 -3.91 9.22
N THR A 103 4.36 -3.15 10.32
CA THR A 103 3.35 -2.13 10.63
C THR A 103 4.01 -0.76 10.59
N SER A 104 3.57 0.11 9.69
CA SER A 104 4.07 1.49 9.62
C SER A 104 3.75 2.29 10.89
N PRO A 105 4.71 3.03 11.47
CA PRO A 105 4.48 3.92 12.61
C PRO A 105 3.76 5.21 12.20
N LEU A 106 3.55 5.47 10.90
CA LEU A 106 2.92 6.69 10.39
C LEU A 106 1.39 6.60 10.33
N LEU A 107 0.80 5.49 10.79
CA LEU A 107 -0.64 5.24 10.70
C LEU A 107 -1.40 5.99 11.80
N VAL A 108 -2.38 6.81 11.39
CA VAL A 108 -3.16 7.69 12.28
C VAL A 108 -4.53 7.11 12.72
N GLY A 109 -4.84 5.87 12.32
CA GLY A 109 -6.13 5.25 12.63
C GLY A 109 -7.30 5.80 11.81
N PRO A 110 -8.51 5.95 12.38
CA PRO A 110 -9.70 6.43 11.70
C PRO A 110 -9.55 7.84 11.08
N LEU A 111 -10.24 8.08 9.97
CA LEU A 111 -10.23 9.35 9.25
C LEU A 111 -11.65 9.86 9.02
N ARG A 112 -11.84 11.17 9.13
CA ARG A 112 -13.08 11.87 8.74
C ARG A 112 -13.07 12.09 7.23
N VAL A 113 -14.09 11.59 6.54
CA VAL A 113 -14.23 11.63 5.07
C VAL A 113 -15.51 12.38 4.74
N GLU A 114 -15.41 13.41 3.88
CA GLU A 114 -16.54 14.25 3.46
C GLU A 114 -16.46 14.53 1.95
N PHE A 115 -17.61 14.78 1.33
CA PHE A 115 -17.75 15.00 -0.12
C PHE A 115 -18.47 16.32 -0.45
N ASN A 116 -18.59 17.20 0.54
CA ASN A 116 -19.25 18.52 0.51
C ASN A 116 -18.35 19.64 -0.02
N ILE A 117 -17.03 19.56 0.22
CA ILE A 117 -16.04 20.55 -0.20
C ILE A 117 -15.44 20.12 -1.54
N PRO A 118 -15.50 20.94 -2.61
CA PRO A 118 -14.97 20.57 -3.92
C PRO A 118 -13.44 20.46 -3.91
N VAL A 119 -12.92 19.34 -4.39
CA VAL A 119 -11.48 19.06 -4.49
C VAL A 119 -10.95 19.42 -5.87
N SER A 120 -9.72 19.96 -5.95
CA SER A 120 -9.00 20.21 -7.22
C SER A 120 -7.72 19.37 -7.32
N LEU A 121 -7.36 18.91 -8.52
CA LEU A 121 -6.14 18.12 -8.72
C LEU A 121 -4.86 18.89 -8.36
N GLU A 122 -4.82 20.20 -8.60
CA GLU A 122 -3.67 21.04 -8.21
C GLU A 122 -3.57 21.20 -6.68
N GLN A 123 -4.68 21.16 -5.94
CA GLN A 123 -4.62 21.02 -4.48
C GLN A 123 -4.01 19.66 -4.11
N VAL A 124 -4.55 18.53 -4.60
CA VAL A 124 -4.02 17.20 -4.29
C VAL A 124 -2.51 17.10 -4.56
N LYS A 125 -2.03 17.70 -5.65
CA LYS A 125 -0.62 17.76 -6.05
C LYS A 125 0.23 18.64 -5.13
N ARG A 126 -0.25 19.82 -4.70
CA ARG A 126 0.45 20.67 -3.70
C ARG A 126 0.53 20.00 -2.33
N ASP A 127 -0.56 19.35 -1.92
CA ASP A 127 -0.71 18.72 -0.61
C ASP A 127 0.11 17.41 -0.51
N ASN A 128 0.58 16.85 -1.64
CA ASN A 128 1.35 15.61 -1.71
C ASN A 128 2.67 15.77 -2.51
N PRO A 129 3.62 16.63 -2.07
CA PRO A 129 4.81 16.99 -2.85
C PRO A 129 5.85 15.85 -2.99
N ASN A 130 5.67 14.73 -2.29
CA ASN A 130 6.52 13.54 -2.43
C ASN A 130 6.08 12.62 -3.58
N ILE A 131 4.96 12.91 -4.26
CA ILE A 131 4.45 12.08 -5.35
C ILE A 131 5.17 12.41 -6.66
N LEU A 132 5.69 11.37 -7.28
CA LEU A 132 6.37 11.38 -8.56
C LEU A 132 5.35 11.41 -9.73
N PRO A 133 5.75 11.91 -10.91
CA PRO A 133 4.91 11.90 -12.11
C PRO A 133 4.28 10.53 -12.39
N GLY A 134 3.02 10.54 -12.83
CA GLY A 134 2.22 9.31 -13.02
C GLY A 134 1.65 8.73 -11.73
N GLY A 135 1.48 9.53 -10.67
CA GLY A 135 0.81 9.10 -9.43
C GLY A 135 1.57 8.02 -8.67
N ARG A 136 2.91 8.11 -8.67
CA ARG A 136 3.81 7.12 -8.07
C ARG A 136 4.45 7.64 -6.79
N PHE A 137 4.72 6.75 -5.83
CA PHE A 137 5.45 7.08 -4.60
C PHE A 137 6.23 5.86 -4.11
N ARG A 138 7.38 6.12 -3.48
CA ARG A 138 8.17 5.14 -2.74
C ARG A 138 8.77 5.83 -1.52
N PRO A 139 8.85 5.19 -0.34
CA PRO A 139 9.54 5.77 0.81
C PRO A 139 11.00 6.10 0.50
N LYS A 140 11.51 7.15 1.13
CA LYS A 140 12.90 7.61 0.97
C LYS A 140 13.83 6.94 1.99
N ASP A 141 13.30 6.70 3.19
CA ASP A 141 14.05 6.37 4.40
C ASP A 141 14.13 4.85 4.66
N CYS A 142 13.36 4.05 3.92
CA CYS A 142 13.32 2.60 4.03
C CYS A 142 12.91 1.93 2.70
N VAL A 143 13.23 0.65 2.53
CA VAL A 143 12.78 -0.16 1.39
C VAL A 143 11.40 -0.75 1.69
N ALA A 144 10.40 -0.33 0.93
CA ALA A 144 9.03 -0.82 1.08
C ALA A 144 8.95 -2.34 0.96
N LEU A 145 8.18 -2.97 1.86
CA LEU A 145 7.93 -4.42 1.86
C LEU A 145 7.05 -4.86 0.67
N GLN A 146 6.20 -3.96 0.19
CA GLN A 146 5.17 -4.24 -0.82
C GLN A 146 5.29 -3.28 -2.01
N LYS A 147 5.11 -3.83 -3.22
CA LYS A 147 4.99 -3.08 -4.47
C LYS A 147 3.57 -3.19 -5.00
N VAL A 148 2.88 -2.07 -5.19
CA VAL A 148 1.42 -2.04 -5.38
C VAL A 148 1.02 -1.24 -6.63
N ALA A 149 0.30 -1.89 -7.55
CA ALA A 149 -0.37 -1.21 -8.66
C ALA A 149 -1.85 -1.04 -8.31
N VAL A 150 -2.29 0.20 -8.07
CA VAL A 150 -3.68 0.51 -7.74
C VAL A 150 -4.44 0.80 -9.03
N ILE A 151 -5.21 -0.17 -9.50
CA ILE A 151 -5.96 -0.09 -10.76
C ILE A 151 -7.36 0.48 -10.50
N ILE A 152 -7.69 1.60 -11.14
CA ILE A 152 -9.00 2.26 -11.03
C ILE A 152 -9.71 2.17 -12.39
N PRO A 153 -10.74 1.31 -12.55
CA PRO A 153 -11.60 1.34 -13.72
C PRO A 153 -12.43 2.63 -13.73
N PHE A 154 -12.42 3.37 -14.84
CA PHE A 154 -12.94 4.73 -14.91
C PHE A 154 -13.77 4.98 -16.17
N ARG A 155 -14.84 5.76 -16.04
CA ARG A 155 -15.65 6.28 -17.18
C ARG A 155 -16.51 7.46 -16.69
N LYS A 156 -16.21 8.69 -17.12
CA LYS A 156 -16.96 9.92 -16.78
C LYS A 156 -17.26 10.08 -15.27
N ARG A 157 -16.24 10.02 -14.41
CA ARG A 157 -16.37 10.07 -12.92
C ARG A 157 -15.34 10.98 -12.26
N ASP A 158 -15.01 12.08 -12.92
CA ASP A 158 -13.86 12.95 -12.61
C ASP A 158 -13.89 13.49 -11.17
N GLU A 159 -15.04 13.95 -10.67
CA GLU A 159 -15.17 14.39 -9.27
C GLU A 159 -14.89 13.26 -8.26
N HIS A 160 -15.39 12.05 -8.51
CA HIS A 160 -15.12 10.89 -7.64
C HIS A 160 -13.62 10.56 -7.63
N LEU A 161 -12.94 10.70 -8.78
CA LEU A 161 -11.49 10.49 -8.89
C LEU A 161 -10.70 11.56 -8.13
N LYS A 162 -11.11 12.84 -8.17
CA LYS A 162 -10.48 13.91 -7.36
C LYS A 162 -10.54 13.59 -5.86
N PHE A 163 -11.73 13.23 -5.35
CA PHE A 163 -11.87 12.82 -3.95
C PHE A 163 -11.08 11.55 -3.62
N TRP A 164 -11.08 10.56 -4.51
CA TRP A 164 -10.29 9.34 -4.33
C TRP A 164 -8.80 9.66 -4.18
N LEU A 165 -8.23 10.46 -5.09
CA LEU A 165 -6.82 10.84 -5.07
C LEU A 165 -6.48 11.66 -3.81
N TYR A 166 -7.33 12.60 -3.42
CA TYR A 166 -7.17 13.41 -2.20
C TYR A 166 -7.11 12.57 -0.93
N TYR A 167 -8.00 11.59 -0.76
CA TYR A 167 -8.01 10.75 0.44
C TYR A 167 -6.97 9.63 0.41
N LEU A 168 -6.78 8.94 -0.72
CA LEU A 168 -5.94 7.74 -0.77
C LEU A 168 -4.45 8.06 -0.86
N HIS A 169 -4.02 9.15 -1.51
CA HIS A 169 -2.60 9.47 -1.61
C HIS A 169 -1.92 9.64 -0.23
N PRO A 170 -2.48 10.37 0.75
CA PRO A 170 -1.94 10.42 2.12
C PRO A 170 -2.01 9.07 2.85
N ILE A 171 -3.04 8.25 2.61
CA ILE A 171 -3.18 6.92 3.24
C ILE A 171 -2.07 5.98 2.76
N LEU A 172 -1.89 5.86 1.44
CA LEU A 172 -0.90 4.97 0.82
C LEU A 172 0.54 5.39 1.15
N GLN A 173 0.80 6.69 1.29
CA GLN A 173 2.10 7.21 1.79
C GLN A 173 2.33 6.81 3.25
N ARG A 174 1.34 6.97 4.14
CA ARG A 174 1.43 6.53 5.54
C ARG A 174 1.58 5.02 5.69
N GLN A 175 1.17 4.22 4.71
CA GLN A 175 1.40 2.77 4.67
C GLN A 175 2.81 2.37 4.19
N GLN A 176 3.69 3.33 3.86
CA GLN A 176 5.08 3.09 3.41
C GLN A 176 5.21 2.15 2.19
N LEU A 177 4.25 2.22 1.25
CA LEU A 177 4.19 1.39 0.05
C LEU A 177 5.04 1.97 -1.10
N ASP A 178 5.64 1.11 -1.92
CA ASP A 178 6.14 1.45 -3.27
C ASP A 178 4.97 1.28 -4.25
N TYR A 179 4.25 2.36 -4.55
CA TYR A 179 2.97 2.29 -5.26
C TYR A 179 2.88 3.18 -6.50
N GLY A 180 1.97 2.81 -7.41
CA GLY A 180 1.52 3.63 -8.52
C GLY A 180 0.02 3.50 -8.75
N VAL A 181 -0.64 4.61 -9.08
CA VAL A 181 -2.08 4.67 -9.39
C VAL A 181 -2.28 4.67 -10.91
N TYR A 182 -3.15 3.79 -11.40
CA TYR A 182 -3.43 3.59 -12.82
C TYR A 182 -4.93 3.75 -13.09
N VAL A 183 -5.31 4.87 -13.70
CA VAL A 183 -6.70 5.17 -14.07
C VAL A 183 -6.96 4.61 -15.47
N ILE A 184 -7.73 3.53 -15.55
CA ILE A 184 -8.05 2.83 -16.81
C ILE A 184 -9.38 3.35 -17.35
N ASN A 185 -9.32 4.34 -18.23
CA ASN A 185 -10.51 4.96 -18.83
C ASN A 185 -11.14 4.05 -19.91
N GLN A 186 -12.41 3.68 -19.72
CA GLN A 186 -13.19 2.96 -20.71
C GLN A 186 -13.69 3.90 -21.81
N VAL A 187 -12.97 3.92 -22.94
CA VAL A 187 -13.51 4.40 -24.21
C VAL A 187 -14.57 3.44 -24.74
N GLY A 188 -15.63 3.99 -25.32
CA GLY A 188 -16.79 3.29 -25.87
C GLY A 188 -17.83 4.30 -26.33
N PRO A 189 -18.75 3.93 -27.24
CA PRO A 189 -19.66 4.88 -27.88
C PRO A 189 -20.48 5.66 -26.84
N THR A 190 -20.57 6.97 -27.06
CA THR A 190 -21.59 7.82 -26.48
C THR A 190 -22.74 7.90 -27.47
N GLU A 191 -23.64 6.93 -27.40
CA GLU A 191 -24.95 6.98 -28.07
C GLU A 191 -25.62 8.33 -27.76
N PRO A 192 -26.05 9.11 -28.76
CA PRO A 192 -26.97 10.21 -28.56
C PRO A 192 -28.41 9.67 -28.44
N HIS A 193 -29.13 10.18 -27.45
CA HIS A 193 -30.59 10.15 -27.35
C HIS A 193 -31.09 11.59 -27.33
#